data_AF-A0A832G001-F1
#
_entry.id   AF-A0A832G001-F1
#
_cell.length_a   1.000
_cell.length_b   1.000
_cell.length_c   1.000
_cell.angle_alpha   90.00
_cell.angle_beta   90.00
_cell.angle_gamma   90.00
#
_symmetry.space_group_name_H-M   'P 1'
#
loop_
_entity.id
_entity.type
_entity.pdbx_description
1 polymer ?
#
loop_
_entity_poly.entity_id
_entity_poly.type
_entity_poly.pdbx_seq_one_letter_code
_entity_poly.pdbx_strand_id
1 'polypeptide(L)'
;MSALEYLMMLKRVLVRGRSVIEESADHFKVYLPTEYNDLWEELKNRRIPVDIIVFLPKQHQEYGISKILMKDRYIVRESGRYKVYLSKGYLVIWREISQQNQSIDLLIVFKV
;
A
#
# COMPACT_ATOMS: atom_id res chain seq x y z
N MET A 1 -19.87 -4.64 16.21
CA MET A 1 -18.67 -3.78 16.23
C MET A 1 -18.59 -3.12 14.87
N SER A 2 -18.60 -1.79 14.80
CA SER A 2 -18.53 -1.06 13.52
C SER A 2 -17.10 -1.09 12.95
N ALA A 3 -16.95 -0.93 11.64
CA ALA A 3 -15.63 -0.83 10.99
C ALA A 3 -14.78 0.30 11.59
N LEU A 4 -15.43 1.37 12.08
CA LEU A 4 -14.79 2.49 12.77
C LEU A 4 -14.23 2.10 14.15
N GLU A 5 -14.99 1.36 14.95
CA GLU A 5 -14.52 0.83 16.24
C GLU A 5 -13.32 -0.10 16.02
N TYR A 6 -13.37 -0.93 14.97
CA TYR A 6 -12.27 -1.80 14.58
C TYR A 6 -11.03 -1.01 14.12
N LEU A 7 -11.21 0.06 13.32
CA LEU A 7 -10.17 1.01 12.91
C LEU A 7 -9.45 1.63 14.11
N MET A 8 -10.22 2.13 15.08
CA MET A 8 -9.70 2.73 16.30
C MET A 8 -8.89 1.75 17.15
N MET A 9 -9.28 0.47 17.14
CA MET A 9 -8.56 -0.59 17.85
C MET A 9 -7.28 -1.02 17.13
N LEU A 10 -7.35 -1.27 15.82
CA LEU A 10 -6.21 -1.86 15.09
C LEU A 10 -5.06 -0.88 14.93
N LYS A 11 -5.35 0.43 14.73
CA LYS A 11 -4.42 1.55 14.42
C LYS A 11 -3.52 1.36 13.19
N ARG A 12 -3.18 0.12 12.83
CA ARG A 12 -2.31 -0.28 11.72
C ARG A 12 -2.63 -1.70 11.24
N VAL A 13 -2.44 -1.94 9.95
CA VAL A 13 -2.54 -3.28 9.33
C VAL A 13 -1.20 -3.60 8.66
N LEU A 14 -0.68 -4.80 8.93
CA LEU A 14 0.42 -5.37 8.16
C LEU A 14 -0.14 -6.16 6.98
N VAL A 15 0.17 -5.70 5.77
CA VAL A 15 -0.19 -6.33 4.50
C VAL A 15 1.07 -6.95 3.93
N ARG A 16 1.09 -8.28 3.76
CA ARG A 16 2.28 -8.99 3.26
C ARG A 16 2.15 -9.45 1.82
N GLY A 17 3.29 -9.62 1.16
CA GLY A 17 3.46 -10.37 -0.07
C GLY A 17 2.64 -9.83 -1.23
N ARG A 18 2.65 -8.52 -1.45
CA ARG A 18 1.85 -7.91 -2.52
C ARG A 18 2.72 -7.55 -3.72
N SER A 19 2.31 -8.05 -4.88
CA SER A 19 2.93 -7.73 -6.15
C SER A 19 2.82 -6.23 -6.45
N VAL A 20 3.92 -5.66 -6.92
CA VAL A 20 3.92 -4.33 -7.54
C VAL A 20 3.46 -4.48 -8.98
N ILE A 21 2.47 -3.69 -9.37
CA ILE A 21 1.89 -3.74 -10.71
C ILE A 21 2.11 -2.38 -11.38
N GLU A 22 2.76 -2.42 -12.53
CA GLU A 22 2.84 -1.28 -13.44
C GLU A 22 1.47 -1.06 -14.10
N GLU A 23 0.90 0.14 -13.89
CA GLU A 23 -0.34 0.57 -14.57
C GLU A 23 -0.01 1.44 -15.78
N SER A 24 1.05 2.26 -15.68
CA SER A 24 1.64 3.02 -16.77
C SER A 24 3.10 3.34 -16.43
N ALA A 25 3.82 3.96 -17.37
CA ALA A 25 5.25 4.24 -17.24
C ALA A 25 5.64 4.97 -15.94
N ASP A 26 4.74 5.79 -15.38
CA ASP A 26 4.96 6.58 -14.16
C ASP A 26 3.98 6.23 -13.01
N HIS A 27 3.18 5.18 -13.15
CA HIS A 27 2.21 4.76 -12.13
C HIS A 27 2.35 3.28 -11.79
N PHE A 28 2.69 3.03 -10.53
CA PHE A 28 2.75 1.70 -9.94
C PHE A 28 1.75 1.58 -8.81
N LYS A 29 1.12 0.42 -8.69
CA LYS A 29 0.09 0.16 -7.68
C LYS A 29 0.32 -1.15 -6.97
N VAL A 30 -0.32 -1.26 -5.82
CA VAL A 30 -0.44 -2.50 -5.07
C VAL A 30 -1.91 -2.72 -4.72
N TYR A 31 -2.43 -3.91 -5.01
CA TYR A 31 -3.76 -4.29 -4.56
C TYR A 31 -3.73 -4.70 -3.09
N LEU A 32 -4.70 -4.20 -2.34
CA LEU A 32 -4.88 -4.51 -0.94
C LEU A 32 -5.58 -5.88 -0.75
N PRO A 33 -5.32 -6.54 0.39
CA PRO A 33 -5.99 -7.78 0.79
C PRO A 33 -7.51 -7.65 0.81
N THR A 34 -8.21 -8.67 0.33
CA THR A 34 -9.68 -8.69 0.32
C THR A 34 -10.28 -8.96 1.70
N GLU A 35 -9.51 -9.53 2.62
CA GLU A 35 -9.92 -9.86 3.99
C GLU A 35 -10.30 -8.62 4.80
N TYR A 36 -9.85 -7.44 4.36
CA TYR A 36 -10.14 -6.15 4.99
C TYR A 36 -10.93 -5.22 4.07
N ASN A 37 -11.73 -5.75 3.14
CA ASN A 37 -12.49 -4.91 2.19
C ASN A 37 -13.41 -3.90 2.88
N ASP A 38 -14.10 -4.29 3.96
CA ASP A 38 -14.98 -3.38 4.70
C ASP A 38 -14.21 -2.19 5.27
N LEU A 39 -12.99 -2.44 5.74
CA LEU A 39 -12.06 -1.42 6.24
C LEU A 39 -11.62 -0.47 5.12
N TRP A 40 -11.24 -1.02 3.97
CA TRP A 40 -10.83 -0.24 2.80
C TRP A 40 -11.97 0.61 2.25
N GLU A 41 -13.19 0.05 2.24
CA GLU A 41 -14.40 0.76 1.85
C GLU A 41 -14.67 1.94 2.77
N GLU A 42 -14.58 1.75 4.08
CA GLU A 42 -14.80 2.81 5.06
C GLU A 42 -13.80 3.96 4.91
N LEU A 43 -12.50 3.62 4.79
CA LEU A 43 -11.44 4.61 4.59
C LEU A 43 -11.64 5.40 3.28
N LYS A 44 -12.01 4.71 2.20
CA LYS A 44 -12.32 5.34 0.90
C LYS A 44 -13.54 6.26 1.01
N ASN A 45 -14.65 5.77 1.56
CA ASN A 45 -15.92 6.47 1.62
C ASN A 45 -15.80 7.76 2.45
N ARG A 46 -15.05 7.69 3.56
CA ARG A 46 -14.78 8.86 4.40
C ARG A 46 -13.62 9.72 3.92
N ARG A 47 -12.93 9.32 2.85
CA ARG A 47 -11.70 9.95 2.34
C ARG A 47 -10.67 10.16 3.47
N ILE A 48 -10.47 9.14 4.31
CA ILE A 48 -9.46 9.17 5.36
C ILE A 48 -8.13 8.74 4.75
N PRO A 49 -7.09 9.60 4.78
CA PRO A 49 -5.78 9.22 4.30
C PRO A 49 -5.08 8.26 5.26
N VAL A 50 -4.17 7.46 4.72
CA VAL A 50 -3.31 6.54 5.48
C VAL A 50 -1.84 6.83 5.22
N ASP A 51 -1.00 6.60 6.23
CA ASP A 51 0.44 6.54 6.03
C ASP A 51 0.84 5.09 5.77
N ILE A 52 1.81 4.88 4.89
CA ILE A 52 2.22 3.54 4.45
C ILE A 52 3.74 3.44 4.56
N ILE A 53 4.22 2.46 5.30
CA ILE A 53 5.62 2.06 5.30
C ILE A 53 5.74 0.84 4.40
N VAL A 54 6.46 1.00 3.30
CA VAL A 54 6.78 -0.09 2.38
C VAL A 54 8.08 -0.74 2.81
N PHE A 55 8.11 -2.06 2.92
CA PHE A 55 9.34 -2.83 3.15
C PHE A 55 9.82 -3.40 1.81
N LEU A 56 11.05 -3.07 1.44
CA LEU A 56 11.63 -3.50 0.18
C LEU A 56 12.22 -4.92 0.29
N PRO A 57 12.14 -5.73 -0.78
CA PRO A 57 12.81 -7.03 -0.85
C PRO A 57 14.32 -6.86 -0.60
N LYS A 58 14.97 -7.84 0.02
CA LYS A 58 16.39 -7.76 0.44
C LYS A 58 17.34 -7.29 -0.67
N GLN A 59 17.13 -7.79 -1.88
CA GLN A 59 17.91 -7.45 -3.07
C GLN A 59 17.75 -6.02 -3.56
N HIS A 60 16.73 -5.30 -3.10
CA HIS A 60 16.48 -3.89 -3.42
C HIS A 60 16.87 -2.96 -2.25
N GLN A 61 17.62 -3.48 -1.28
CA GLN A 61 18.15 -2.71 -0.14
C GLN A 61 19.56 -2.18 -0.40
N GLU A 62 20.02 -2.24 -1.66
CA GLU A 62 21.25 -1.58 -2.09
C GLU A 62 21.16 -0.08 -1.75
N TYR A 63 22.28 0.51 -1.34
CA TYR A 63 22.35 1.89 -0.83
C TYR A 63 21.68 2.15 0.54
N GLY A 64 21.30 1.10 1.28
CA GLY A 64 20.84 1.22 2.68
C GLY A 64 19.37 1.61 2.85
N ILE A 65 18.60 1.71 1.76
CA ILE A 65 17.16 1.97 1.80
C ILE A 65 16.41 0.66 2.02
N SER A 66 16.06 0.36 3.27
CA SER A 66 15.26 -0.84 3.58
C SER A 66 13.74 -0.60 3.51
N LYS A 67 13.31 0.66 3.60
CA LYS A 67 11.90 1.03 3.72
C LYS A 67 11.62 2.38 3.06
N ILE A 68 10.40 2.54 2.55
CA ILE A 68 9.91 3.80 1.98
C ILE A 68 8.67 4.24 2.77
N LEU A 69 8.69 5.48 3.26
CA LEU A 69 7.53 6.10 3.90
C LEU A 69 6.71 6.88 2.87
N MET A 70 5.43 6.55 2.75
CA MET A 70 4.48 7.26 1.92
C MET A 70 3.39 7.85 2.81
N LYS A 71 3.32 9.18 2.87
CA LYS A 71 2.31 9.87 3.66
C LYS A 71 1.06 10.18 2.86
N ASP A 72 -0.04 10.31 3.58
CA ASP A 72 -1.31 10.86 3.09
C ASP A 72 -1.82 10.18 1.82
N ARG A 73 -1.79 8.84 1.82
CA ARG A 73 -2.25 8.04 0.69
C ARG A 73 -3.73 7.74 0.83
N TYR A 74 -4.45 7.87 -0.29
CA TYR A 74 -5.84 7.47 -0.38
C TYR A 74 -5.95 6.06 -0.95
N ILE A 75 -6.88 5.29 -0.38
CA ILE A 75 -7.27 4.00 -0.92
C ILE A 75 -8.23 4.24 -2.09
N VAL A 76 -7.94 3.60 -3.22
CA VAL A 76 -8.73 3.71 -4.45
C VAL A 76 -9.37 2.36 -4.75
N ARG A 77 -10.58 2.36 -5.32
CA ARG A 77 -11.24 1.12 -5.79
C ARG A 77 -11.18 1.05 -7.31
N GLU A 78 -10.79 -0.09 -7.84
CA GLU A 78 -10.72 -0.39 -9.27
C GLU A 78 -11.18 -1.84 -9.48
N SER A 79 -12.13 -2.05 -10.40
CA SER A 79 -12.62 -3.38 -10.78
C SER A 79 -12.96 -4.28 -9.58
N GLY A 80 -13.61 -3.70 -8.57
CA GLY A 80 -14.01 -4.41 -7.35
C GLY A 80 -12.90 -4.64 -6.31
N ARG A 81 -11.64 -4.25 -6.59
CA ARG A 81 -10.51 -4.39 -5.66
C ARG A 81 -10.04 -3.02 -5.15
N TYR A 82 -9.50 -3.00 -3.93
CA TYR A 82 -8.88 -1.81 -3.38
C TYR A 82 -7.39 -1.79 -3.68
N LYS A 83 -6.84 -0.60 -3.97
CA LYS A 83 -5.45 -0.37 -4.30
C LYS A 83 -4.91 0.90 -3.66
N VAL A 84 -3.60 0.95 -3.56
CA VAL A 84 -2.84 2.17 -3.26
C VAL A 84 -1.79 2.39 -4.34
N TYR A 85 -1.59 3.65 -4.72
CA TYR A 85 -0.52 4.02 -5.64
C TYR A 85 0.79 4.20 -4.87
N LEU A 86 1.87 3.68 -5.45
CA LEU A 86 3.22 3.85 -4.96
C LEU A 86 3.76 5.25 -5.32
N SER A 87 4.74 5.72 -4.55
CA SER A 87 5.29 7.06 -4.71
C SER A 87 6.11 7.21 -6.00
N LYS A 88 5.87 8.27 -6.78
CA LYS A 88 6.68 8.59 -7.97
C LYS A 88 8.14 8.93 -7.68
N GLY A 89 8.51 9.19 -6.42
CA GLY A 89 9.91 9.44 -6.04
C GLY A 89 10.84 8.23 -6.19
N TYR A 90 10.28 7.02 -6.38
CA TYR A 90 11.03 5.76 -6.41
C TYR A 90 10.70 4.92 -7.65
N LEU A 91 10.43 5.56 -8.79
CA LEU A 91 10.02 4.86 -10.02
C LEU A 91 10.99 3.77 -10.47
N VAL A 92 12.29 4.01 -10.34
CA VAL A 92 13.33 3.02 -10.71
C VAL A 92 13.15 1.74 -9.88
N ILE A 93 13.01 1.88 -8.56
CA ILE A 93 12.79 0.75 -7.64
C ILE A 93 11.48 0.02 -7.98
N TRP A 94 10.38 0.75 -8.21
CA TRP A 94 9.10 0.11 -8.52
C TRP A 94 9.11 -0.64 -9.84
N ARG A 95 9.77 -0.07 -10.86
CA ARG A 95 9.92 -0.73 -12.15
C ARG A 95 10.72 -2.01 -12.03
N GLU A 96 11.85 -1.98 -11.33
CA GLU A 96 12.67 -3.18 -11.11
C GLU A 96 11.90 -4.27 -10.35
N ILE A 97 11.23 -3.91 -9.25
CA ILE A 97 10.40 -4.85 -8.47
C ILE A 97 9.27 -5.44 -9.33
N SER A 98 8.58 -4.61 -10.11
CA SER A 98 7.49 -5.04 -11.00
C SER A 98 8.00 -5.99 -12.09
N GLN A 99 9.10 -5.65 -12.77
CA GLN A 99 9.68 -6.46 -13.85
C GLN A 99 10.19 -7.81 -13.35
N GLN A 100 10.68 -7.86 -12.12
CA GLN A 100 11.13 -9.08 -11.46
C GLN A 100 9.99 -9.87 -10.78
N ASN A 101 8.73 -9.45 -10.96
CA ASN A 101 7.54 -10.04 -10.32
C ASN A 101 7.66 -10.19 -8.80
N GLN A 102 8.33 -9.24 -8.16
CA GLN A 102 8.57 -9.28 -6.73
C GLN A 102 7.43 -8.69 -5.93
N SER A 103 7.33 -9.18 -4.71
CA SER A 103 6.33 -8.76 -3.75
C SER A 103 6.94 -7.90 -2.66
N ILE A 104 6.16 -6.94 -2.19
CA ILE A 104 6.52 -6.05 -1.08
C ILE A 104 5.56 -6.25 0.08
N ASP A 105 6.02 -5.88 1.28
CA ASP A 105 5.16 -5.78 2.45
C ASP A 105 4.85 -4.30 2.73
N LEU A 106 3.66 -4.03 3.26
CA LEU A 106 3.18 -2.71 3.62
C LEU A 106 2.71 -2.72 5.07
N LEU A 107 3.17 -1.78 5.89
CA LEU A 107 2.50 -1.42 7.13
C LEU A 107 1.67 -0.16 6.87
N ILE A 108 0.35 -0.32 6.87
CA ILE A 108 -0.61 0.78 6.70
C ILE A 108 -0.99 1.29 8.08
N VAL A 109 -0.84 2.59 8.31
CA VAL A 109 -1.12 3.29 9.56
C VAL A 109 -2.30 4.22 9.34
N PHE A 110 -3.33 4.08 10.17
CA PHE A 110 -4.57 4.85 10.05
C PHE A 110 -4.49 6.16 10.81
N LYS A 111 -4.98 7.25 10.21
CA LYS A 111 -5.03 8.60 10.80
C LYS A 111 -6.40 8.91 11.43
N VAL A 112 -6.96 7.92 12.12
CA VAL A 112 -8.24 8.03 12.88
C VAL A 112 -8.01 8.53 14.29
#